data_AF-A0A8D3A4T9-F1
#
_entry.id   AF-A0A8D3A4T9-F1
#
_cell.length_a   1.000
_cell.length_b   1.000
_cell.length_c   1.000
_cell.angle_alpha   90.00
_cell.angle_beta   90.00
_cell.angle_gamma   90.00
#
_symmetry.space_group_name_H-M   'P 1'
#
loop_
_entity.id
_entity.type
_entity.pdbx_description
1 polymer ?
#
loop_
_entity_poly.entity_id
_entity_poly.type
_entity_poly.pdbx_seq_one_letter_code
_entity_poly.pdbx_strand_id
1 'polypeptide(L)'
;MTGTGQKAKGKPTCHRTMDDRSTMVHILEEPQMRRERARLRTFQNWPADAPVTSGELAKAGFFFLGSGDKVQCFCCGGILRCWVHGDNPAEEHNRHFPTCSFILGQAVGNIPIRVGSSDSVDGQLLSQLQRMTMDDQGTAGQAVYPEMEAEDSRITTFHNWPTEASVQPEVLARAGFFYTGHGDNVKCFYCDGGLRNWEPGDDPWQEHAKWFPRCEFLIQSRGQEYISNIQDTHFHLESRSRRGSGATTSAGVDPSPEELLRQLQEERTCKVCMDKLVSIVFIPCGHLVVCGDCAASLRHCPICRAVIRGSVRAFMS
;
A
#
# COMPACT_ATOMS: atom_id res chain seq x y z
N MET A 1 6.86 -50.95 -46.40
CA MET A 1 6.52 -50.40 -45.07
C MET A 1 7.81 -49.93 -44.41
N THR A 2 8.14 -48.65 -44.51
CA THR A 2 9.24 -48.03 -43.77
C THR A 2 8.70 -46.75 -43.15
N GLY A 3 8.51 -46.79 -41.83
CA GLY A 3 7.88 -45.74 -41.04
C GLY A 3 8.79 -44.54 -40.85
N THR A 4 8.27 -43.39 -41.28
CA THR A 4 8.25 -42.09 -40.59
C THR A 4 9.21 -41.86 -39.41
N GLY A 5 10.15 -40.92 -39.60
CA GLY A 5 10.79 -40.16 -38.52
C GLY A 5 10.58 -38.67 -38.74
N GLN A 6 9.40 -38.15 -38.40
CA GLN A 6 9.17 -36.70 -38.37
C GLN A 6 9.91 -36.13 -37.16
N LYS A 7 10.96 -35.34 -37.43
CA LYS A 7 11.65 -34.52 -36.43
C LYS A 7 10.64 -33.55 -35.79
N ALA A 8 10.36 -33.75 -34.51
CA ALA A 8 9.64 -32.78 -33.70
C ALA A 8 10.38 -31.45 -33.74
N LYS A 9 9.73 -30.42 -34.28
CA LYS A 9 10.20 -29.04 -34.19
C LYS A 9 10.23 -28.67 -32.70
N GLY A 10 11.42 -28.37 -32.17
CA GLY A 10 11.61 -27.94 -30.79
C GLY A 10 10.74 -26.73 -30.47
N LYS A 11 10.04 -26.77 -29.34
CA LYS A 11 9.31 -25.62 -28.78
C LYS A 11 10.29 -24.45 -28.55
N PRO A 12 9.88 -23.21 -28.81
CA PRO A 12 10.69 -22.04 -28.49
C PRO A 12 10.93 -21.99 -26.98
N THR A 13 12.19 -21.94 -26.56
CA THR A 13 12.59 -21.82 -25.16
C THR A 13 12.35 -20.39 -24.69
N CYS A 14 11.16 -20.11 -24.17
CA CYS A 14 10.93 -18.91 -23.38
C CYS A 14 11.10 -19.24 -21.89
N HIS A 15 11.94 -18.47 -21.20
CA HIS A 15 12.14 -18.63 -19.76
C HIS A 15 10.83 -18.34 -19.01
N ARG A 16 10.41 -19.26 -18.14
CA ARG A 16 9.11 -19.20 -17.43
C ARG A 16 9.09 -18.14 -16.30
N THR A 17 10.24 -17.86 -15.71
CA THR A 17 10.42 -16.80 -14.70
C THR A 17 11.12 -15.59 -15.30
N MET A 18 10.97 -14.42 -14.68
CA MET A 18 11.85 -13.28 -14.91
C MET A 18 12.71 -13.09 -13.66
N ASP A 19 13.99 -13.45 -13.74
CA ASP A 19 15.00 -13.00 -12.76
C ASP A 19 15.50 -11.63 -13.21
N ASP A 20 14.73 -10.58 -12.90
CA ASP A 20 15.25 -9.22 -13.07
C ASP A 20 15.08 -8.44 -11.76
N ARG A 21 16.15 -8.52 -10.97
CA ARG A 21 16.35 -7.79 -9.72
C ARG A 21 16.31 -6.26 -9.94
N SER A 22 16.37 -5.79 -11.19
CA SER A 22 16.26 -4.37 -11.57
C SER A 22 14.81 -3.92 -11.87
N THR A 23 13.85 -4.84 -12.00
CA THR A 23 12.41 -4.52 -12.17
C THR A 23 11.62 -4.61 -10.84
N MET A 24 12.31 -4.90 -9.73
CA MET A 24 11.75 -4.88 -8.35
C MET A 24 11.35 -3.47 -7.84
N VAL A 25 11.34 -2.42 -8.68
CA VAL A 25 11.12 -1.02 -8.28
C VAL A 25 9.81 -0.41 -8.79
N HIS A 26 8.88 -1.20 -9.35
CA HIS A 26 7.51 -0.72 -9.60
C HIS A 26 6.47 -1.80 -9.27
N ILE A 27 6.51 -2.33 -8.05
CA ILE A 27 5.35 -3.01 -7.46
C ILE A 27 4.76 -2.02 -6.46
N LEU A 28 3.87 -1.17 -6.95
CA LEU A 28 2.89 -0.53 -6.06
C LEU A 28 2.20 -1.69 -5.34
N GLU A 29 2.20 -1.71 -4.01
CA GLU A 29 1.36 -2.65 -3.26
C GLU A 29 -0.08 -2.35 -3.67
N GLU A 30 -0.64 -3.09 -4.64
CA GLU A 30 -2.02 -2.94 -5.10
C GLU A 30 -2.92 -3.71 -4.13
N PRO A 31 -3.45 -3.10 -3.05
CA PRO A 31 -4.07 -3.82 -1.94
C PRO A 31 -5.36 -4.52 -2.40
N GLN A 32 -5.94 -4.07 -3.52
CA GLN A 32 -7.06 -4.69 -4.20
C GLN A 32 -6.77 -6.13 -4.66
N MET A 33 -5.52 -6.48 -4.98
CA MET A 33 -5.15 -7.79 -5.51
C MET A 33 -5.22 -8.93 -4.48
N ARG A 34 -5.48 -8.60 -3.21
CA ARG A 34 -5.87 -9.58 -2.18
C ARG A 34 -7.24 -10.22 -2.44
N ARG A 35 -8.15 -9.54 -3.16
CA ARG A 35 -9.45 -10.08 -3.57
C ARG A 35 -9.34 -10.87 -4.85
N GLU A 36 -9.72 -12.14 -4.83
CA GLU A 36 -9.73 -13.01 -6.01
C GLU A 36 -10.58 -12.43 -7.14
N ARG A 37 -11.73 -11.83 -6.81
CA ARG A 37 -12.57 -11.12 -7.80
C ARG A 37 -11.91 -9.87 -8.39
N ALA A 38 -11.02 -9.20 -7.67
CA ALA A 38 -10.25 -8.09 -8.24
C ALA A 38 -9.15 -8.60 -9.17
N ARG A 39 -8.46 -9.69 -8.79
CA ARG A 39 -7.50 -10.37 -9.67
C ARG A 39 -8.17 -10.84 -10.96
N LEU A 40 -9.33 -11.48 -10.87
CA LEU A 40 -10.07 -11.97 -12.03
C LEU A 40 -10.44 -10.84 -13.01
N ARG A 41 -10.78 -9.64 -12.50
CA ARG A 41 -11.09 -8.47 -13.35
C ARG A 41 -9.90 -7.98 -14.18
N THR A 42 -8.67 -8.34 -13.83
CA THR A 42 -7.50 -7.96 -14.65
C THR A 42 -7.42 -8.76 -15.96
N PHE A 43 -8.09 -9.91 -16.04
CA PHE A 43 -8.05 -10.81 -17.21
C PHE A 43 -9.04 -10.42 -18.33
N GLN A 44 -9.50 -9.17 -18.38
CA GLN A 44 -10.45 -8.71 -19.42
C GLN A 44 -9.93 -8.95 -20.85
N ASN A 45 -8.61 -8.85 -21.06
CA ASN A 45 -7.95 -9.07 -22.34
C ASN A 45 -7.09 -10.35 -22.35
N TRP A 46 -7.39 -11.32 -21.48
CA TRP A 46 -6.69 -12.61 -21.49
C TRP A 46 -7.06 -13.40 -22.76
N PRO A 47 -6.11 -14.04 -23.46
CA PRO A 47 -6.41 -14.75 -24.69
C PRO A 47 -7.48 -15.84 -24.48
N ALA A 48 -8.49 -15.88 -25.34
CA ALA A 48 -9.58 -16.84 -25.23
C ALA A 48 -9.12 -18.29 -25.48
N ASP A 49 -8.04 -18.46 -26.24
CA ASP A 49 -7.35 -19.72 -26.53
C ASP A 49 -6.20 -19.99 -25.54
N ALA A 50 -6.09 -19.21 -24.46
CA ALA A 50 -5.04 -19.40 -23.48
C ALA A 50 -5.11 -20.82 -22.86
N PRO A 51 -3.94 -21.44 -22.62
CA PRO A 51 -3.89 -22.84 -22.19
C PRO A 51 -4.34 -23.10 -20.76
N VAL A 52 -4.53 -22.05 -19.97
CA VAL A 52 -5.02 -22.07 -18.58
C VAL A 52 -6.09 -20.99 -18.40
N THR A 53 -7.09 -21.27 -17.58
CA THR A 53 -8.21 -20.33 -17.41
C THR A 53 -7.85 -19.17 -16.48
N SER A 54 -8.43 -18.00 -16.76
CA SER A 54 -8.29 -16.82 -15.89
C SER A 54 -8.80 -17.06 -14.46
N GLY A 55 -9.82 -17.91 -14.31
CA GLY A 55 -10.33 -18.35 -13.00
C GLY A 55 -9.30 -19.12 -12.19
N GLU A 56 -8.63 -20.10 -12.80
CA GLU A 56 -7.59 -20.90 -12.14
C GLU A 56 -6.36 -20.04 -11.78
N LEU A 57 -5.97 -19.12 -12.65
CA LEU A 57 -4.91 -18.16 -12.38
C LEU A 57 -5.26 -17.24 -11.20
N ALA A 58 -6.45 -16.63 -11.22
CA ALA A 58 -6.93 -15.77 -10.13
C ALA A 58 -7.02 -16.52 -8.80
N LYS A 59 -7.54 -17.76 -8.82
CA LYS A 59 -7.61 -18.64 -7.65
C LYS A 59 -6.22 -19.00 -7.10
N ALA A 60 -5.23 -19.20 -7.97
CA ALA A 60 -3.83 -19.43 -7.61
C ALA A 60 -3.06 -18.15 -7.20
N GLY A 61 -3.75 -17.03 -7.02
CA GLY A 61 -3.19 -15.79 -6.49
C GLY A 61 -2.62 -14.85 -7.55
N PHE A 62 -2.86 -15.12 -8.83
CA PHE A 62 -2.30 -14.33 -9.92
C PHE A 62 -3.27 -13.28 -10.47
N PHE A 63 -2.73 -12.14 -10.88
CA PHE A 63 -3.43 -11.15 -11.70
C PHE A 63 -2.65 -10.91 -13.00
N PHE A 64 -3.37 -10.52 -14.07
CA PHE A 64 -2.81 -10.28 -15.39
C PHE A 64 -2.13 -8.90 -15.49
N LEU A 65 -0.95 -8.85 -16.11
CA LEU A 65 -0.18 -7.62 -16.30
C LEU A 65 -0.54 -6.86 -17.59
N GLY A 66 -1.50 -7.34 -18.38
CA GLY A 66 -1.99 -6.65 -19.58
C GLY A 66 -1.17 -6.86 -20.85
N SER A 67 -0.07 -7.64 -20.81
CA SER A 67 0.74 -7.95 -22.01
C SER A 67 1.16 -9.41 -22.08
N GLY A 68 1.00 -10.02 -23.26
CA GLY A 68 1.29 -11.43 -23.50
C GLY A 68 0.44 -12.34 -22.60
N ASP A 69 1.09 -13.30 -21.95
CA ASP A 69 0.49 -14.22 -20.97
C ASP A 69 1.09 -14.05 -19.56
N LYS A 70 1.63 -12.84 -19.28
CA LYS A 70 2.33 -12.57 -18.02
C LYS A 70 1.35 -12.33 -16.88
N VAL A 71 1.56 -13.04 -15.79
CA VAL A 71 0.77 -12.90 -14.57
C VAL A 71 1.67 -12.71 -13.35
N GLN A 72 1.18 -11.99 -12.35
CA GLN A 72 1.94 -11.67 -11.13
C GLN A 72 1.16 -12.10 -9.89
N CYS A 73 1.85 -12.69 -8.91
CA CYS A 73 1.25 -13.06 -7.64
C CYS A 73 1.03 -11.82 -6.76
N PHE A 74 -0.16 -11.68 -6.16
CA PHE A 74 -0.46 -10.60 -5.21
C PHE A 74 0.35 -10.68 -3.90
N CYS A 75 0.90 -11.86 -3.58
CA CYS A 75 1.55 -12.13 -2.30
C CYS A 75 3.08 -12.06 -2.40
N CYS A 76 3.69 -12.85 -3.27
CA CYS A 76 5.16 -12.88 -3.41
C CYS A 76 5.67 -11.93 -4.49
N GLY A 77 4.80 -11.32 -5.30
CA GLY A 77 5.19 -10.53 -6.45
C GLY A 77 5.80 -11.33 -7.61
N GLY A 78 5.88 -12.66 -7.49
CA GLY A 78 6.46 -13.54 -8.51
C GLY A 78 5.69 -13.48 -9.82
N ILE A 79 6.43 -13.38 -10.94
CA ILE A 79 5.89 -13.25 -12.29
C ILE A 79 6.09 -14.56 -13.06
N LEU A 80 5.00 -15.11 -13.61
CA LEU A 80 4.99 -16.29 -14.48
C LEU A 80 4.44 -15.93 -15.87
N ARG A 81 4.90 -16.69 -16.87
CA ARG A 81 4.55 -16.58 -18.29
C ARG A 81 4.82 -17.90 -19.01
N CYS A 82 4.53 -17.95 -20.30
CA CYS A 82 4.68 -19.14 -21.14
C CYS A 82 3.86 -20.32 -20.64
N TRP A 83 2.59 -20.08 -20.36
CA TRP A 83 1.63 -21.12 -19.97
C TRP A 83 1.43 -22.12 -21.13
N VAL A 84 1.28 -23.40 -20.81
CA VAL A 84 1.03 -24.48 -21.78
C VAL A 84 -0.10 -25.38 -21.32
N HIS A 85 -0.76 -26.07 -22.26
CA HIS A 85 -1.87 -26.96 -21.90
C HIS A 85 -1.42 -28.04 -20.93
N GLY A 86 -2.16 -28.18 -19.83
CA GLY A 86 -1.86 -29.12 -18.74
C GLY A 86 -1.16 -28.51 -17.53
N ASP A 87 -0.74 -27.24 -17.59
CA ASP A 87 -0.20 -26.56 -16.41
C ASP A 87 -1.25 -26.38 -15.32
N ASN A 88 -0.85 -26.63 -14.07
CA ASN A 88 -1.64 -26.25 -12.90
C ASN A 88 -1.08 -24.96 -12.29
N PRO A 89 -1.81 -23.82 -12.31
CA PRO A 89 -1.29 -22.55 -11.81
C PRO A 89 -0.74 -22.57 -10.38
N ALA A 90 -1.34 -23.33 -9.45
CA ALA A 90 -0.87 -23.41 -8.08
C ALA A 90 0.41 -24.25 -7.96
N GLU A 91 0.53 -25.34 -8.72
CA GLU A 91 1.76 -26.15 -8.77
C GLU A 91 2.91 -25.38 -9.42
N GLU A 92 2.64 -24.66 -10.51
CA GLU A 92 3.63 -23.80 -11.17
C GLU A 92 4.11 -22.68 -10.24
N HIS A 93 3.18 -22.10 -9.48
CA HIS A 93 3.51 -21.13 -8.45
C HIS A 93 4.43 -21.73 -7.38
N ASN A 94 4.09 -22.91 -6.85
CA ASN A 94 4.93 -23.58 -5.85
C ASN A 94 6.30 -23.98 -6.40
N ARG A 95 6.38 -24.46 -7.64
CA ARG A 95 7.63 -24.90 -8.26
C ARG A 95 8.61 -23.76 -8.45
N HIS A 96 8.13 -22.57 -8.83
CA HIS A 96 8.97 -21.42 -9.13
C HIS A 96 9.14 -20.44 -7.95
N PHE A 97 8.16 -20.36 -7.05
CA PHE A 97 8.19 -19.52 -5.87
C PHE A 97 7.74 -20.31 -4.61
N PRO A 98 8.51 -21.34 -4.20
CA PRO A 98 8.13 -22.25 -3.11
C PRO A 98 8.05 -21.57 -1.74
N THR A 99 8.64 -20.38 -1.59
CA THR A 99 8.62 -19.59 -0.35
C THR A 99 7.43 -18.62 -0.27
N CYS A 100 6.56 -18.60 -1.28
CA CYS A 100 5.41 -17.72 -1.29
C CYS A 100 4.44 -18.08 -0.14
N SER A 101 4.25 -17.13 0.78
CA SER A 101 3.35 -17.27 1.93
C SER A 101 1.92 -17.67 1.54
N PHE A 102 1.43 -17.23 0.38
CA PHE A 102 0.12 -17.65 -0.14
C PHE A 102 0.08 -19.15 -0.48
N ILE A 103 1.10 -19.67 -1.17
CA ILE A 103 1.20 -21.08 -1.56
C ILE A 103 1.47 -21.98 -0.35
N LEU A 104 2.23 -21.48 0.63
CA LEU A 104 2.44 -22.14 1.92
C LEU A 104 1.17 -22.15 2.80
N GLY A 105 0.05 -21.58 2.33
CA GLY A 105 -1.23 -21.57 3.05
C GLY A 105 -1.27 -20.59 4.23
N GLN A 106 -0.34 -19.64 4.32
CA GLN A 106 -0.31 -18.65 5.38
C GLN A 106 -1.41 -17.60 5.20
N ALA A 107 -1.84 -16.99 6.30
CA ALA A 107 -2.89 -15.97 6.32
C ALA A 107 -2.40 -14.63 5.75
N VAL A 108 -2.28 -14.55 4.43
CA VAL A 108 -1.82 -13.37 3.68
C VAL A 108 -2.96 -12.43 3.28
N GLY A 109 -4.10 -12.54 3.94
CA GLY A 109 -5.29 -11.73 3.63
C GLY A 109 -5.92 -12.00 2.26
N ASN A 110 -5.76 -13.20 1.68
CA ASN A 110 -6.47 -13.59 0.47
C ASN A 110 -7.99 -13.65 0.72
N ILE A 111 -8.79 -13.07 -0.16
CA ILE A 111 -10.26 -13.09 -0.11
C ILE A 111 -10.76 -13.89 -1.32
N PRO A 112 -11.16 -15.17 -1.16
CA PRO A 112 -11.55 -16.04 -2.26
C PRO A 112 -12.97 -15.78 -2.78
N ILE A 113 -13.26 -16.18 -4.01
CA ILE A 113 -14.62 -16.21 -4.55
C ILE A 113 -15.36 -17.42 -3.96
N ARG A 114 -16.44 -17.20 -3.19
CA ARG A 114 -17.28 -18.30 -2.68
C ARG A 114 -18.18 -18.82 -3.81
N VAL A 115 -18.10 -20.11 -4.10
CA VAL A 115 -18.97 -20.79 -5.06
C VAL A 115 -20.07 -21.49 -4.27
N GLY A 116 -21.30 -20.98 -4.30
CA GLY A 116 -22.45 -21.66 -3.68
C GLY A 116 -23.55 -20.80 -3.06
N SER A 117 -24.10 -19.83 -3.79
CA SER A 117 -25.50 -19.44 -3.55
C SER A 117 -26.20 -19.32 -4.89
N SER A 118 -26.79 -20.43 -5.30
CA SER A 118 -27.95 -20.44 -6.19
C SER A 118 -29.07 -19.67 -5.48
N ASP A 119 -29.86 -18.95 -6.28
CA ASP A 119 -31.04 -18.23 -5.84
C ASP A 119 -32.09 -19.16 -5.20
N SER A 120 -32.83 -18.61 -4.23
CA SER A 120 -33.94 -19.17 -3.44
C SER A 120 -33.61 -19.69 -2.03
N VAL A 121 -33.94 -18.90 -1.01
CA VAL A 121 -34.39 -19.40 0.30
C VAL A 121 -35.64 -18.63 0.73
N ASP A 122 -36.70 -19.41 0.97
CA ASP A 122 -37.99 -18.99 1.49
C ASP A 122 -37.86 -18.17 2.79
N GLY A 123 -38.41 -16.96 2.75
CA GLY A 123 -39.38 -16.37 3.68
C GLY A 123 -39.21 -16.39 5.20
N GLN A 124 -38.26 -17.10 5.82
CA GLN A 124 -38.34 -17.35 7.27
C GLN A 124 -37.02 -17.31 8.06
N LEU A 125 -35.89 -16.89 7.46
CA LEU A 125 -34.63 -16.70 8.19
C LEU A 125 -34.12 -15.25 8.27
N LEU A 126 -34.84 -14.30 7.66
CA LEU A 126 -34.49 -12.88 7.68
C LEU A 126 -34.68 -12.17 9.04
N SER A 127 -35.30 -12.81 10.04
CA SER A 127 -35.42 -12.25 11.39
C SER A 127 -34.28 -12.64 12.34
N GLN A 128 -33.43 -13.61 11.99
CA GLN A 128 -32.31 -14.05 12.85
C GLN A 128 -30.91 -13.73 12.28
N LEU A 129 -30.76 -13.46 10.98
CA LEU A 129 -29.53 -12.88 10.43
C LEU A 129 -29.43 -11.36 10.58
N GLN A 130 -30.49 -10.71 11.08
CA GLN A 130 -30.46 -9.31 11.52
C GLN A 130 -29.98 -9.16 12.99
N ARG A 131 -29.47 -10.25 13.60
CA ARG A 131 -28.89 -10.26 14.96
C ARG A 131 -27.44 -10.76 15.04
N MET A 132 -26.73 -10.90 13.92
CA MET A 132 -25.27 -11.12 13.91
C MET A 132 -24.49 -10.04 13.15
N THR A 133 -25.16 -8.95 12.76
CA THR A 133 -24.53 -7.67 12.41
C THR A 133 -24.51 -6.76 13.64
N MET A 134 -23.83 -7.15 14.71
CA MET A 134 -23.41 -6.28 15.82
C MET A 134 -22.32 -7.07 16.57
N ASP A 135 -21.08 -6.99 16.07
CA ASP A 135 -19.84 -6.95 16.87
C ASP A 135 -18.64 -6.56 15.98
N ASP A 136 -18.91 -5.69 14.99
CA ASP A 136 -17.91 -4.78 14.45
C ASP A 136 -17.97 -3.49 15.28
N GLN A 137 -17.53 -3.60 16.54
CA GLN A 137 -17.16 -2.42 17.34
C GLN A 137 -15.65 -2.22 17.19
N GLY A 138 -15.27 -1.81 15.98
CA GLY A 138 -13.97 -1.28 15.63
C GLY A 138 -14.12 0.10 14.98
N THR A 139 -14.78 1.03 15.68
CA THR A 139 -14.69 2.50 15.53
C THR A 139 -14.45 3.04 14.10
N ALA A 140 -15.34 2.75 13.16
CA ALA A 140 -15.44 3.55 11.96
C ALA A 140 -16.05 4.92 12.34
N GLY A 141 -15.27 6.00 12.25
CA GLY A 141 -15.73 7.37 12.47
C GLY A 141 -15.23 8.08 13.73
N GLN A 142 -14.37 7.47 14.57
CA GLN A 142 -13.82 8.15 15.75
C GLN A 142 -12.38 8.63 15.52
N ALA A 143 -12.08 9.82 16.02
CA ALA A 143 -10.72 10.36 16.07
C ALA A 143 -9.81 9.46 16.92
N VAL A 144 -8.53 9.33 16.53
CA VAL A 144 -7.53 8.57 17.29
C VAL A 144 -7.22 9.23 18.64
N TYR A 145 -7.31 10.55 18.68
CA TYR A 145 -7.12 11.39 19.87
C TYR A 145 -8.37 12.26 20.10
N PRO A 146 -9.46 11.72 20.68
CA PRO A 146 -10.70 12.47 20.91
C PRO A 146 -10.52 13.71 21.78
N GLU A 147 -9.61 13.67 22.76
CA GLU A 147 -9.25 14.81 23.61
C GLU A 147 -8.62 15.98 22.83
N MET A 148 -8.12 15.70 21.63
CA MET A 148 -7.49 16.66 20.73
C MET A 148 -8.42 17.08 19.58
N GLU A 149 -9.73 16.79 19.67
CA GLU A 149 -10.73 17.16 18.65
C GLU A 149 -10.98 18.67 18.60
N ALA A 150 -10.98 19.35 19.76
CA ALA A 150 -11.07 20.79 19.82
C ALA A 150 -9.76 21.45 19.33
N GLU A 151 -9.87 22.46 18.46
CA GLU A 151 -8.70 23.20 17.93
C GLU A 151 -7.90 23.84 19.06
N ASP A 152 -8.56 24.46 20.03
CA ASP A 152 -7.90 25.10 21.17
C ASP A 152 -7.06 24.11 21.98
N SER A 153 -7.56 22.87 22.19
CA SER A 153 -6.79 21.81 22.84
C SER A 153 -5.48 21.54 22.08
N ARG A 154 -5.53 21.48 20.75
CA ARG A 154 -4.32 21.31 19.91
C ARG A 154 -3.40 22.52 20.01
N ILE A 155 -3.93 23.74 19.96
CA ILE A 155 -3.12 24.98 20.09
C ILE A 155 -2.30 24.96 21.39
N THR A 156 -2.88 24.51 22.51
CA THR A 156 -2.15 24.48 23.79
C THR A 156 -0.89 23.60 23.77
N THR A 157 -0.82 22.63 22.87
CA THR A 157 0.37 21.76 22.77
C THR A 157 1.59 22.50 22.25
N PHE A 158 1.43 23.60 21.52
CA PHE A 158 2.51 24.36 20.88
C PHE A 158 3.24 25.34 21.80
N HIS A 159 3.06 25.24 23.12
CA HIS A 159 3.70 26.14 24.11
C HIS A 159 5.23 26.24 24.00
N ASN A 160 5.90 25.22 23.46
CA ASN A 160 7.35 25.18 23.20
C ASN A 160 7.65 24.83 21.73
N TRP A 161 6.81 25.30 20.80
CA TRP A 161 7.06 25.13 19.37
C TRP A 161 8.34 25.87 18.95
N PRO A 162 9.22 25.27 18.12
CA PRO A 162 10.49 25.90 17.76
C PRO A 162 10.29 27.24 17.06
N THR A 163 11.02 28.27 17.49
CA THR A 163 10.94 29.61 16.90
C THR A 163 11.45 29.67 15.47
N GLU A 164 12.31 28.73 15.10
CA GLU A 164 12.89 28.53 13.78
C GLU A 164 11.92 27.82 12.81
N ALA A 165 10.87 27.18 13.32
CA ALA A 165 9.86 26.58 12.47
C ALA A 165 9.05 27.68 11.77
N SER A 166 9.04 27.61 10.44
CA SER A 166 8.43 28.63 9.57
C SER A 166 6.90 28.65 9.59
N VAL A 167 6.28 27.59 10.08
CA VAL A 167 4.83 27.39 10.07
C VAL A 167 4.22 27.77 11.41
N GLN A 168 3.15 28.56 11.35
CA GLN A 168 2.43 29.07 12.51
C GLN A 168 1.60 27.95 13.19
N PRO A 169 1.71 27.79 14.52
CA PRO A 169 0.93 26.83 15.31
C PRO A 169 -0.57 26.84 15.04
N GLU A 170 -1.17 28.01 14.83
CA GLU A 170 -2.61 28.16 14.60
C GLU A 170 -3.05 27.49 13.30
N VAL A 171 -2.19 27.52 12.26
CA VAL A 171 -2.50 26.90 10.96
C VAL A 171 -2.36 25.39 11.07
N LEU A 172 -1.35 24.89 11.79
CA LEU A 172 -1.18 23.47 12.10
C LEU A 172 -2.38 22.93 12.88
N ALA A 173 -2.76 23.63 13.97
CA ALA A 173 -3.91 23.27 14.79
C ALA A 173 -5.21 23.21 13.98
N ARG A 174 -5.47 24.20 13.13
CA ARG A 174 -6.64 24.22 12.25
C ARG A 174 -6.65 23.06 11.27
N ALA A 175 -5.49 22.70 10.72
CA ALA A 175 -5.30 21.52 9.85
C ALA A 175 -5.37 20.17 10.57
N GLY A 176 -5.73 20.18 11.86
CA GLY A 176 -5.94 19.01 12.68
C GLY A 176 -4.68 18.52 13.42
N PHE A 177 -3.58 19.27 13.38
CA PHE A 177 -2.31 18.86 13.96
C PHE A 177 -2.10 19.38 15.39
N PHE A 178 -1.52 18.56 16.25
CA PHE A 178 -1.01 18.97 17.55
C PHE A 178 0.49 18.67 17.65
N TYR A 179 1.21 19.47 18.44
CA TYR A 179 2.64 19.32 18.65
C TYR A 179 2.94 18.12 19.54
N THR A 180 3.92 17.30 19.15
CA THR A 180 4.33 16.13 19.95
C THR A 180 5.35 16.46 21.04
N GLY A 181 5.81 17.72 21.13
CA GLY A 181 6.74 18.18 22.17
C GLY A 181 8.23 18.02 21.83
N HIS A 182 8.58 17.62 20.61
CA HIS A 182 9.98 17.49 20.17
C HIS A 182 10.16 17.88 18.70
N GLY A 183 11.21 18.64 18.41
CA GLY A 183 11.50 19.15 17.07
C GLY A 183 10.35 20.00 16.54
N ASP A 184 10.06 19.89 15.25
CA ASP A 184 8.89 20.47 14.60
C ASP A 184 7.84 19.38 14.26
N ASN A 185 7.83 18.31 15.05
CA ASN A 185 6.99 17.15 14.79
C ASN A 185 5.55 17.40 15.23
N VAL A 186 4.60 17.15 14.33
CA VAL A 186 3.18 17.26 14.64
C VAL A 186 2.42 16.00 14.27
N LYS A 187 1.26 15.80 14.90
CA LYS A 187 0.36 14.66 14.64
C LYS A 187 -1.08 15.09 14.44
N CYS A 188 -1.76 14.49 13.47
CA CYS A 188 -3.18 14.73 13.28
C CYS A 188 -4.02 13.96 14.33
N PHE A 189 -4.92 14.66 15.02
CA PHE A 189 -5.77 14.06 16.06
C PHE A 189 -6.67 12.92 15.53
N TYR A 190 -7.13 13.05 14.29
CA TYR A 190 -8.01 12.08 13.65
C TYR A 190 -7.20 11.01 12.91
N CYS A 191 -6.22 11.50 12.15
CA CYS A 191 -5.09 10.87 11.47
C CYS A 191 -4.39 9.72 12.18
N ASP A 192 -3.81 10.10 13.30
CA ASP A 192 -2.45 9.74 13.72
C ASP A 192 -1.35 9.97 12.67
N GLY A 193 -1.64 10.67 11.56
CA GLY A 193 -0.64 11.04 10.56
C GLY A 193 0.33 12.06 11.11
N GLY A 194 1.63 11.77 11.02
CA GLY A 194 2.70 12.63 11.53
C GLY A 194 3.49 13.34 10.42
N LEU A 195 3.81 14.62 10.63
CA LEU A 195 4.60 15.47 9.73
C LEU A 195 5.68 16.22 10.52
N ARG A 196 6.76 16.61 9.85
CA ARG A 196 7.94 17.33 10.39
C ARG A 196 8.74 17.94 9.24
N ASN A 197 9.87 18.57 9.55
CA ASN A 197 10.75 19.26 8.60
C ASN A 197 9.99 20.32 7.79
N TRP A 198 9.19 21.13 8.48
CA TRP A 198 8.38 22.17 7.88
C TRP A 198 9.26 23.27 7.29
N GLU A 199 9.09 23.51 5.99
CA GLU A 199 9.84 24.52 5.25
C GLU A 199 9.06 25.84 5.13
N PRO A 200 9.74 26.97 4.90
CA PRO A 200 9.05 28.23 4.63
C PRO A 200 8.15 28.13 3.40
N GLY A 201 6.83 28.27 3.62
CA GLY A 201 5.82 28.22 2.56
C GLY A 201 5.00 26.93 2.52
N ASP A 202 5.34 25.93 3.33
CA ASP A 202 4.52 24.73 3.46
C ASP A 202 3.13 25.06 3.99
N ASP A 203 2.10 24.53 3.33
CA ASP A 203 0.71 24.61 3.79
C ASP A 203 0.32 23.30 4.48
N PRO A 204 -0.05 23.35 5.78
CA PRO A 204 -0.41 22.14 6.54
C PRO A 204 -1.55 21.33 5.95
N TRP A 205 -2.53 21.95 5.29
CA TRP A 205 -3.62 21.21 4.66
C TRP A 205 -3.17 20.49 3.39
N GLN A 206 -2.28 21.10 2.61
CA GLN A 206 -1.70 20.48 1.42
C GLN A 206 -0.81 19.30 1.78
N GLU A 207 0.10 19.45 2.75
CA GLU A 207 0.95 18.33 3.18
C GLU A 207 0.10 17.22 3.82
N HIS A 208 -0.96 17.54 4.57
CA HIS A 208 -1.92 16.56 5.07
C HIS A 208 -2.60 15.78 3.93
N ALA A 209 -3.04 16.48 2.87
CA ALA A 209 -3.67 15.85 1.71
C ALA A 209 -2.71 15.03 0.85
N LYS A 210 -1.45 15.47 0.75
CA LYS A 210 -0.39 14.80 0.02
C LYS A 210 -0.01 13.46 0.66
N TRP A 211 0.16 13.44 1.99
CA TRP A 211 0.66 12.25 2.69
C TRP A 211 -0.44 11.36 3.28
N PHE A 212 -1.60 11.92 3.64
CA PHE A 212 -2.69 11.19 4.28
C PHE A 212 -4.07 11.47 3.62
N PRO A 213 -4.24 11.20 2.32
CA PRO A 213 -5.45 11.54 1.56
C PRO A 213 -6.73 10.80 2.01
N ARG A 214 -6.60 9.81 2.89
CA ARG A 214 -7.73 9.03 3.45
C ARG A 214 -8.16 9.48 4.84
N CYS A 215 -7.59 10.56 5.38
CA CYS A 215 -8.00 11.10 6.67
C CYS A 215 -9.45 11.61 6.59
N GLU A 216 -10.39 11.03 7.34
CA GLU A 216 -11.80 11.45 7.26
C GLU A 216 -12.02 12.88 7.76
N PHE A 217 -11.30 13.33 8.79
CA PHE A 217 -11.32 14.75 9.19
C PHE A 217 -10.91 15.67 8.04
N LEU A 218 -9.85 15.30 7.30
CA LEU A 218 -9.39 16.08 6.15
C LEU A 218 -10.45 16.09 5.03
N ILE A 219 -11.02 14.92 4.71
CA ILE A 219 -12.08 14.77 3.71
C ILE A 219 -13.30 15.61 4.09
N GLN A 220 -13.71 15.58 5.35
CA GLN A 220 -14.83 16.38 5.85
C GLN A 220 -14.53 17.88 5.83
N SER A 221 -13.30 18.28 6.17
CA SER A 221 -12.93 19.69 6.30
C SER A 221 -12.62 20.38 4.98
N ARG A 222 -12.06 19.64 4.00
CA ARG A 222 -11.56 20.21 2.74
C ARG A 222 -12.25 19.65 1.49
N GLY A 223 -12.93 18.51 1.60
CA GLY A 223 -13.60 17.84 0.50
C GLY A 223 -12.67 16.96 -0.33
N GLN A 224 -13.27 15.98 -1.01
CA GLN A 224 -12.55 15.00 -1.82
C GLN A 224 -11.85 15.64 -3.03
N GLU A 225 -12.46 16.65 -3.66
CA GLU A 225 -11.91 17.34 -4.83
C GLU A 225 -10.60 18.07 -4.50
N TYR A 226 -10.54 18.76 -3.37
CA TYR A 226 -9.32 19.40 -2.87
C TYR A 226 -8.16 18.39 -2.76
N ILE A 227 -8.45 17.22 -2.16
CA ILE A 227 -7.47 16.16 -1.95
C ILE A 227 -7.01 15.58 -3.29
N SER A 228 -7.95 15.28 -4.19
CA SER A 228 -7.64 14.75 -5.53
C SER A 228 -6.76 15.71 -6.32
N ASN A 229 -7.05 17.01 -6.32
CA ASN A 229 -6.23 18.00 -7.02
C ASN A 229 -4.78 18.05 -6.51
N ILE A 230 -4.58 17.91 -5.20
CA ILE A 230 -3.24 17.89 -4.59
C ILE A 230 -2.51 16.60 -4.91
N GLN A 231 -3.20 15.46 -4.84
CA GLN A 231 -2.63 14.17 -5.24
C GLN A 231 -2.21 14.21 -6.71
N ASP A 232 -3.08 14.68 -7.60
CA ASP A 232 -2.81 14.75 -9.04
C ASP A 232 -1.63 15.68 -9.35
N THR A 233 -1.54 16.84 -8.71
CA THR A 233 -0.40 17.77 -8.90
C THR A 233 0.91 17.20 -8.36
N HIS A 234 0.87 16.46 -7.24
CA HIS A 234 2.03 15.75 -6.68
C HIS A 234 2.55 14.68 -7.66
N PHE A 235 1.67 13.83 -8.20
CA PHE A 235 2.05 12.79 -9.17
C PHE A 235 2.43 13.36 -10.56
N HIS A 236 1.88 14.51 -10.95
CA HIS A 236 2.24 15.18 -12.20
C HIS A 236 3.61 15.88 -12.16
N LEU A 237 4.05 16.39 -11.00
CA LEU A 237 5.41 16.93 -10.82
C LEU A 237 6.46 15.81 -10.88
N GLU A 238 6.19 14.66 -10.25
CA GLU A 238 7.08 13.50 -10.31
C GLU A 238 7.18 12.89 -11.73
N SER A 239 6.09 12.92 -12.50
CA SER A 239 6.08 12.40 -13.88
C SER A 239 6.63 13.39 -14.92
N ARG A 240 6.55 14.71 -14.71
CA ARG A 240 7.22 15.72 -15.56
C ARG A 240 8.74 15.72 -15.40
N SER A 241 9.25 15.32 -14.24
CA SER A 241 10.69 15.11 -14.02
C SER A 241 11.27 13.97 -14.90
N ARG A 242 10.43 13.06 -15.41
CA ARG A 242 10.85 11.92 -16.25
C ARG A 242 10.63 12.08 -17.77
N ARG A 243 10.05 13.17 -18.30
CA ARG A 243 9.69 13.28 -19.74
C ARG A 243 10.01 14.61 -20.44
N GLY A 244 10.91 15.45 -19.92
CA GLY A 244 11.23 16.76 -20.52
C GLY A 244 12.59 16.87 -21.21
N SER A 245 12.77 16.30 -22.41
CA SER A 245 13.75 16.82 -23.39
C SER A 245 12.99 17.55 -24.48
N GLY A 246 13.11 18.88 -24.51
CA GLY A 246 12.53 19.73 -25.54
C GLY A 246 12.30 21.18 -25.12
N ALA A 247 13.40 21.93 -24.98
CA ALA A 247 13.53 23.39 -25.02
C ALA A 247 12.50 24.26 -24.25
N THR A 248 12.89 24.79 -23.10
CA THR A 248 13.23 26.22 -22.89
C THR A 248 13.62 26.45 -21.43
N THR A 249 14.50 27.43 -21.25
CA THR A 249 15.33 27.78 -20.09
C THR A 249 14.59 28.07 -18.76
N SER A 250 14.92 27.32 -17.70
CA SER A 250 15.19 27.86 -16.35
C SER A 250 15.92 26.80 -15.52
N ALA A 251 16.95 27.21 -14.78
CA ALA A 251 17.93 26.35 -14.12
C ALA A 251 17.32 25.50 -13.00
N GLY A 252 17.29 24.18 -13.18
CA GLY A 252 17.03 23.21 -12.13
C GLY A 252 18.34 22.76 -11.47
N VAL A 253 18.40 22.85 -10.15
CA VAL A 253 19.49 22.31 -9.33
C VAL A 253 19.15 20.85 -9.06
N ASP A 254 19.98 19.91 -9.51
CA ASP A 254 19.88 18.50 -9.09
C ASP A 254 20.03 18.41 -7.57
N PRO A 255 19.22 17.58 -6.87
CA PRO A 255 19.40 17.37 -5.45
C PRO A 255 20.81 16.84 -5.20
N SER A 256 21.53 17.50 -4.28
CA SER A 256 22.88 17.10 -3.96
C SER A 256 22.89 15.65 -3.44
N PRO A 257 24.03 14.93 -3.58
CA PRO A 257 24.17 13.59 -3.00
C PRO A 257 23.84 13.56 -1.49
N GLU A 258 24.06 14.67 -0.79
CA GLU A 258 23.74 14.83 0.63
C GLU A 258 22.22 14.83 0.88
N GLU A 259 21.44 15.48 0.02
CA GLU A 259 19.98 15.52 0.14
C GLU A 259 19.35 14.16 -0.15
N LEU A 260 19.86 13.42 -1.14
CA LEU A 260 19.41 12.06 -1.42
C LEU A 260 19.71 11.11 -0.24
N LEU A 261 20.88 11.26 0.38
CA LEU A 261 21.23 10.48 1.58
C LEU A 261 20.30 10.81 2.75
N ARG A 262 19.95 12.09 2.93
CA ARG A 262 18.99 12.53 3.94
C ARG A 262 17.62 11.90 3.72
N GLN A 263 17.10 11.93 2.49
CA GLN A 263 15.81 11.33 2.14
C GLN A 263 15.78 9.82 2.42
N LEU A 264 16.83 9.10 2.00
CA LEU A 264 16.96 7.66 2.25
C LEU A 264 17.06 7.33 3.75
N GLN A 265 17.72 8.19 4.53
CA GLN A 265 17.76 8.06 6.00
C GLN A 265 16.39 8.32 6.62
N GLU A 266 15.68 9.36 6.19
CA GLU A 266 14.34 9.71 6.69
C GLU A 266 13.32 8.60 6.43
N GLU A 267 13.34 7.98 5.25
CA GLU A 267 12.51 6.81 4.91
C GLU A 267 12.72 5.63 5.85
N ARG A 268 13.97 5.43 6.30
CA ARG A 268 14.36 4.30 7.17
C ARG A 268 14.29 4.63 8.66
N THR A 269 13.83 5.82 9.02
CA THR A 269 13.73 6.24 10.43
C THR A 269 12.32 5.98 10.97
N CYS A 270 12.23 5.49 12.21
CA CYS A 270 10.98 5.20 12.90
C CYS A 270 10.03 6.39 12.90
N LYS A 271 8.80 6.21 12.39
CA LYS A 271 7.81 7.29 12.29
C LYS A 271 7.11 7.66 13.62
N VAL A 272 7.61 7.14 14.75
CA VAL A 272 7.08 7.42 16.09
C VAL A 272 8.10 8.16 16.93
N CYS A 273 9.25 7.56 17.24
CA CYS A 273 10.31 8.27 17.97
C CYS A 273 11.15 9.18 17.08
N MET A 274 11.12 8.96 15.75
CA MET A 274 11.89 9.74 14.79
C MET A 274 13.42 9.69 15.00
N ASP A 275 13.90 8.78 15.83
CA ASP A 275 15.30 8.67 16.25
C ASP A 275 15.94 7.38 15.70
N LYS A 276 15.32 6.23 15.98
CA LYS A 276 15.89 4.92 15.65
C LYS A 276 15.43 4.43 14.29
N LEU A 277 16.23 3.59 13.64
CA LEU A 277 15.85 2.94 12.40
C LEU A 277 14.58 2.09 12.57
N VAL A 278 13.75 2.06 11.53
CA VAL A 278 12.63 1.13 11.45
C VAL A 278 13.15 -0.29 11.56
N SER A 279 12.53 -1.09 12.42
CA SER A 279 12.96 -2.47 12.64
C SER A 279 11.79 -3.40 12.92
N ILE A 280 10.55 -2.90 12.94
CA ILE A 280 9.37 -3.68 13.31
C ILE A 280 8.33 -3.63 12.21
N VAL A 281 7.89 -4.82 11.81
CA VAL A 281 6.76 -5.08 10.92
C VAL A 281 5.53 -5.41 11.76
N PHE A 282 4.42 -4.72 11.55
CA PHE A 282 3.17 -4.99 12.27
C PHE A 282 2.28 -6.03 11.57
N ILE A 283 1.81 -7.02 12.31
CA ILE A 283 0.86 -8.06 11.85
C ILE A 283 -0.57 -7.61 12.18
N PRO A 284 -1.54 -7.73 11.24
CA PRO A 284 -1.42 -8.37 9.92
C PRO A 284 -1.05 -7.42 8.76
N CYS A 285 -0.86 -6.13 9.01
CA CYS A 285 -0.78 -5.14 7.93
C CYS A 285 0.52 -5.13 7.12
N GLY A 286 1.63 -5.65 7.65
CA GLY A 286 2.92 -5.73 6.98
C GLY A 286 3.74 -4.44 6.98
N HIS A 287 3.26 -3.33 7.52
CA HIS A 287 4.00 -2.07 7.49
C HIS A 287 5.23 -2.08 8.40
N LEU A 288 6.40 -1.77 7.82
CA LEU A 288 7.67 -1.52 8.49
C LEU A 288 7.82 -0.02 8.73
N VAL A 289 7.37 0.44 9.90
CA VAL A 289 7.20 1.89 10.14
C VAL A 289 7.81 2.35 11.46
N VAL A 290 8.12 1.45 12.39
CA VAL A 290 8.65 1.82 13.71
C VAL A 290 9.88 1.02 14.13
N CYS A 291 10.63 1.57 15.09
CA CYS A 291 11.70 0.87 15.78
C CYS A 291 11.15 -0.11 16.82
N GLY A 292 12.02 -0.97 17.36
CA GLY A 292 11.70 -1.93 18.41
C GLY A 292 11.02 -1.33 19.63
N ASP A 293 11.48 -0.17 20.07
CA ASP A 293 11.03 0.43 21.33
C ASP A 293 9.63 1.04 21.17
N CYS A 294 9.38 1.74 20.07
CA CYS A 294 8.09 2.34 19.78
C CYS A 294 7.00 1.31 19.50
N ALA A 295 7.35 0.13 18.98
CA ALA A 295 6.37 -0.90 18.69
C ALA A 295 5.63 -1.40 19.94
N ALA A 296 6.29 -1.42 21.09
CA ALA A 296 5.70 -1.93 22.34
C ALA A 296 4.51 -1.09 22.83
N SER A 297 4.47 0.20 22.47
CA SER A 297 3.44 1.15 22.91
C SER A 297 2.29 1.32 21.92
N LEU A 298 2.33 0.65 20.76
CA LEU A 298 1.34 0.83 19.70
C LEU A 298 0.31 -0.31 19.66
N ARG A 299 -0.97 0.08 19.56
CA ARG A 299 -2.10 -0.83 19.35
C ARG A 299 -2.67 -0.81 17.93
N HIS A 300 -2.37 0.25 17.17
CA HIS A 300 -2.76 0.41 15.77
C HIS A 300 -1.53 0.79 14.94
N CYS A 301 -1.48 0.31 13.69
CA CYS A 301 -0.42 0.66 12.76
C CYS A 301 -0.51 2.16 12.38
N PRO A 302 0.57 2.95 12.50
CA PRO A 302 0.56 4.38 12.13
C PRO A 302 0.26 4.66 10.65
N ILE A 303 0.50 3.71 9.76
CA ILE A 303 0.28 3.90 8.31
C ILE A 303 -1.17 3.60 7.90
N CYS A 304 -1.71 2.49 8.39
CA CYS A 304 -2.99 1.96 7.88
C CYS A 304 -4.04 1.75 8.96
N ARG A 305 -3.73 2.10 10.20
CA ARG A 305 -4.58 1.98 11.40
C ARG A 305 -5.09 0.57 11.72
N ALA A 306 -4.58 -0.44 11.04
CA ALA A 306 -4.93 -1.81 11.35
C ALA A 306 -4.54 -2.14 12.80
N VAL A 307 -5.42 -2.82 13.52
CA VAL A 307 -5.14 -3.32 14.87
C VAL A 307 -3.91 -4.22 14.82
N ILE A 308 -2.92 -3.90 15.65
CA ILE A 308 -1.68 -4.67 15.76
C ILE A 308 -1.98 -5.91 16.57
N ARG A 309 -1.98 -7.07 15.91
CA ARG A 309 -2.14 -8.39 16.53
C ARG A 309 -0.81 -9.05 16.90
N GLY A 310 0.27 -8.54 16.33
CA GLY A 310 1.64 -9.00 16.60
C GLY A 310 2.66 -8.11 15.90
N SER A 311 3.93 -8.26 16.27
CA SER A 311 5.03 -7.54 15.64
C SER A 311 6.21 -8.47 15.38
N VAL A 312 6.92 -8.24 14.27
CA VAL A 312 8.10 -9.03 13.88
C VAL A 312 9.28 -8.08 13.69
N ARG A 313 10.43 -8.44 14.25
CA ARG A 313 11.67 -7.68 14.01
C ARG A 313 12.24 -8.01 12.65
N ALA A 314 12.39 -7.00 11.80
CA ALA A 314 13.07 -7.09 10.52
C ALA A 314 14.56 -6.73 10.68
N PHE A 315 15.42 -7.49 10.01
CA PHE A 315 16.85 -7.20 9.90
C PHE A 315 17.11 -6.69 8.48
N MET A 316 17.50 -5.43 8.35
CA MET A 316 17.84 -4.81 7.07
C MET A 316 19.37 -4.86 6.90
N SER A 317 19.83 -5.48 5.81
CA SER A 317 21.25 -5.61 5.42
C SER A 317 21.66 -4.57 4.40
#